data_AF-A0A4P2Q941-F1
#
_entry.id   AF-A0A4P2Q941-F1
#
_cell.length_a   1.000
_cell.length_b   1.000
_cell.length_c   1.000
_cell.angle_alpha   90.00
_cell.angle_beta   90.00
_cell.angle_gamma   90.00
#
_symmetry.space_group_name_H-M   'P 1'
#
loop_
_entity.id
_entity.type
_entity.pdbx_description
1 polymer ?
#
loop_
_entity_poly.entity_id
_entity_poly.type
_entity_poly.pdbx_seq_one_letter_code
_entity_poly.pdbx_strand_id
1 'polypeptide(L)'
;MPNEALVQAVKSIVTLARGGNLDAAYRGYRDLFQKPEFLKHRPEDQRQVLRLMILAKGVPSTPTEAMIEAHRAAVPALTELVSVHGDPGDHELLGLCHVVLGNLDSADKIFRAGLAIERGRNPQSDLCGTLMKRISLL
;
A
#
# COMPACT_ATOMS: atom_id res chain seq x y z
N MET A 1 -18.13 13.82 -3.60
CA MET A 1 -17.02 14.70 -4.03
C MET A 1 -15.74 14.18 -3.38
N PRO A 2 -14.60 14.17 -4.09
CA PRO A 2 -13.32 13.85 -3.43
C PRO A 2 -13.06 14.86 -2.32
N ASN A 3 -12.58 14.38 -1.17
CA ASN A 3 -12.27 15.26 -0.05
C ASN A 3 -11.13 16.21 -0.46
N GLU A 4 -11.44 17.50 -0.59
CA GLU A 4 -10.48 18.51 -1.09
C GLU A 4 -9.21 18.56 -0.23
N ALA A 5 -9.34 18.37 1.09
CA ALA A 5 -8.19 18.33 1.99
C ALA A 5 -7.30 17.10 1.73
N LEU A 6 -7.89 15.93 1.45
CA LEU A 6 -7.15 14.74 1.07
C LEU A 6 -6.41 14.95 -0.26
N VAL A 7 -7.12 15.47 -1.27
CA VAL A 7 -6.53 15.74 -2.59
C VAL A 7 -5.38 16.72 -2.47
N GLN A 8 -5.52 17.79 -1.67
CA GLN A 8 -4.47 18.77 -1.49
C GLN A 8 -3.26 18.20 -0.75
N ALA A 9 -3.47 17.39 0.29
CA ALA A 9 -2.39 16.70 1.00
C ALA A 9 -1.60 15.79 0.05
N VAL A 10 -2.30 14.98 -0.76
CA VAL A 10 -1.68 14.07 -1.73
C VAL A 10 -0.90 14.85 -2.81
N LYS A 11 -1.45 15.96 -3.32
CA LYS A 11 -0.74 16.82 -4.29
C LYS A 11 0.58 17.35 -3.74
N SER A 12 0.60 17.80 -2.49
CA SER A 12 1.83 18.27 -1.83
C SER A 12 2.85 17.14 -1.72
N ILE A 13 2.42 15.95 -1.32
CA ILE A 13 3.30 14.77 -1.22
C ILE A 13 3.89 14.37 -2.58
N VAL A 14 3.06 14.31 -3.63
CA VAL A 14 3.51 13.97 -4.99
C VAL A 14 4.48 15.01 -5.54
N THR A 15 4.27 16.29 -5.21
CA THR A 15 5.20 17.36 -5.60
C THR A 15 6.59 17.16 -4.98
N LEU A 16 6.65 16.79 -3.69
CA LEU A 16 7.92 16.48 -3.01
C LEU A 16 8.64 15.31 -3.69
N ALA A 17 7.91 14.22 -3.99
CA ALA A 17 8.49 13.05 -4.65
C ALA A 17 9.04 13.40 -6.05
N ARG A 18 8.29 14.19 -6.84
CA ARG A 18 8.74 14.65 -8.17
C ARG A 18 9.94 15.60 -8.10
N GLY A 19 10.06 16.36 -7.02
CA GLY A 19 11.23 17.19 -6.74
C GLY A 19 12.45 16.42 -6.23
N GLY A 20 12.39 15.08 -6.15
CA GLY A 20 13.47 14.24 -5.64
C GLY A 20 13.57 14.18 -4.12
N ASN A 21 12.68 14.86 -3.38
CA ASN A 21 12.67 14.83 -1.92
C ASN A 21 11.83 13.66 -1.41
N LEU A 22 12.36 12.46 -1.61
CA LEU A 22 11.66 11.20 -1.36
C LEU A 22 11.32 11.02 0.12
N ASP A 23 12.27 11.27 1.02
CA ASP A 23 12.05 11.12 2.47
C ASP A 23 10.95 12.06 2.98
N ALA A 24 10.90 13.31 2.51
CA ALA A 24 9.82 14.22 2.89
C ALA A 24 8.46 13.75 2.35
N ALA A 25 8.41 13.18 1.15
CA ALA A 25 7.19 12.60 0.60
C ALA A 25 6.70 11.42 1.46
N TYR A 26 7.60 10.51 1.87
CA TYR A 26 7.23 9.39 2.74
C TYR A 26 6.82 9.82 4.14
N ARG A 27 7.46 10.83 4.74
CA ARG A 27 6.96 11.44 5.99
C ARG A 27 5.55 12.01 5.82
N GLY A 28 5.28 12.66 4.69
CA GLY A 28 3.93 13.14 4.37
C GLY A 28 2.90 12.03 4.28
N TYR A 29 3.24 10.89 3.66
CA TYR A 29 2.36 9.71 3.65
C TYR A 29 2.14 9.14 5.06
N ARG A 30 3.21 8.98 5.85
CA ARG A 30 3.14 8.55 7.26
C ARG A 30 2.17 9.40 8.05
N ASP A 31 2.34 10.72 8.00
CA ASP A 31 1.50 11.68 8.73
C ASP A 31 0.05 11.65 8.24
N LEU A 32 -0.17 11.40 6.95
CA LEU A 32 -1.51 11.26 6.37
C LEU A 32 -2.21 10.00 6.88
N PHE A 33 -1.52 8.85 6.90
CA PHE A 33 -2.12 7.57 7.32
C PHE A 33 -2.35 7.47 8.82
N GLN A 34 -1.61 8.23 9.63
CA GLN A 34 -1.83 8.30 11.08
C GLN A 34 -3.05 9.16 11.47
N LYS A 35 -3.60 9.94 10.54
CA LYS A 35 -4.80 10.75 10.81
C LYS A 35 -6.03 9.84 10.91
N PRO A 36 -6.81 9.90 12.00
CA PRO A 36 -8.05 9.14 12.13
C PRO A 36 -9.06 9.42 11.01
N GLU A 37 -8.99 10.61 10.40
CA GLU A 37 -9.84 10.99 9.27
C GLU A 37 -9.56 10.15 8.01
N PHE A 38 -8.34 9.62 7.86
CA PHE A 38 -7.96 8.84 6.69
C PHE A 38 -8.81 7.57 6.57
N LEU A 39 -9.03 6.87 7.70
CA LEU A 39 -9.87 5.66 7.76
C LEU A 39 -11.36 5.96 7.51
N LYS A 40 -11.79 7.22 7.65
CA LYS A 40 -13.17 7.65 7.40
C LYS A 40 -13.42 8.00 5.93
N HIS A 41 -12.38 8.07 5.10
CA HIS A 41 -12.56 8.25 3.66
C HIS A 41 -13.14 6.99 3.01
N ARG A 42 -13.70 7.14 1.81
CA ARG A 42 -14.21 5.99 1.07
C ARG A 42 -13.07 4.98 0.80
N PRO A 43 -13.33 3.67 0.82
CA PRO A 43 -12.30 2.66 0.56
C PRO A 43 -11.53 2.90 -0.75
N GLU A 44 -12.21 3.39 -1.79
CA GLU A 44 -11.58 3.69 -3.08
C GLU A 44 -10.55 4.83 -2.98
N ASP A 45 -10.88 5.87 -2.22
CA ASP A 45 -9.99 7.02 -1.99
C ASP A 45 -8.77 6.57 -1.15
N GLN A 46 -8.99 5.76 -0.11
CA GLN A 46 -7.91 5.19 0.70
C GLN A 46 -6.95 4.35 -0.16
N ARG A 47 -7.50 3.40 -0.95
CA ARG A 47 -6.73 2.54 -1.86
C ARG A 47 -5.91 3.35 -2.85
N GLN A 48 -6.47 4.42 -3.41
CA GLN A 48 -5.75 5.25 -4.37
C GLN A 48 -4.49 5.86 -3.74
N VAL A 49 -4.60 6.41 -2.52
CA VAL A 49 -3.45 7.01 -1.83
C VAL A 49 -2.42 5.96 -1.42
N LEU A 50 -2.88 4.82 -0.88
CA LEU A 50 -2.00 3.71 -0.50
C LEU A 50 -1.19 3.19 -1.69
N ARG A 51 -1.84 3.02 -2.86
CA ARG A 51 -1.17 2.62 -4.11
C ARG A 51 -0.10 3.60 -4.57
N LEU A 52 -0.34 4.91 -4.43
CA LEU A 52 0.62 5.94 -4.83
C LEU A 52 1.95 5.83 -4.05
N MET A 53 1.89 5.41 -2.79
CA MET A 53 3.09 5.17 -1.99
C MET A 53 3.71 3.80 -2.29
N ILE A 54 2.92 2.72 -2.16
CA ILE A 54 3.42 1.33 -2.13
C ILE A 54 3.92 0.87 -3.49
N LEU A 55 3.29 1.33 -4.57
CA LEU A 55 3.65 0.97 -5.94
C LEU A 55 4.50 2.05 -6.63
N ALA A 56 5.09 2.97 -5.85
CA ALA A 56 5.96 4.00 -6.36
C ALA A 56 7.16 3.39 -7.12
N LYS A 57 7.47 3.96 -8.28
CA LYS A 57 8.60 3.54 -9.12
C LYS A 57 9.84 4.39 -8.81
N GLY A 58 11.02 3.84 -9.08
CA GLY A 58 12.29 4.57 -8.91
C GLY A 58 12.68 4.82 -7.46
N VAL A 59 12.13 4.04 -6.53
CA VAL A 59 12.53 4.06 -5.12
C VAL A 59 13.82 3.25 -4.92
N PRO A 60 14.66 3.58 -3.93
CA PRO A 60 15.84 2.80 -3.59
C PRO A 60 15.50 1.34 -3.27
N SER A 61 16.41 0.41 -3.58
CA SER A 61 16.25 -1.02 -3.27
C SER A 61 16.27 -1.30 -1.77
N THR A 62 17.08 -0.56 -1.03
CA THR A 62 17.12 -0.58 0.44
C THR A 62 16.20 0.52 0.96
N PRO A 63 15.12 0.19 1.69
CA PRO A 63 14.19 1.18 2.21
C PRO A 63 14.90 2.16 3.17
N THR A 64 14.61 3.46 3.02
CA THR A 64 15.03 4.46 4.01
C THR A 64 14.18 4.36 5.27
N GLU A 65 14.62 4.97 6.38
CA GLU A 65 13.85 5.01 7.62
C GLU A 65 12.45 5.64 7.41
N ALA A 66 12.37 6.73 6.65
CA ALA A 66 11.10 7.36 6.31
C ALA A 66 10.16 6.42 5.54
N MET A 67 10.70 5.60 4.62
CA MET A 67 9.93 4.59 3.91
C MET A 67 9.38 3.53 4.88
N ILE A 68 10.22 3.01 5.79
CA ILE A 68 9.83 2.00 6.78
C ILE A 68 8.70 2.55 7.67
N GLU A 69 8.83 3.77 8.17
CA GLU A 69 7.80 4.40 9.01
C GLU A 69 6.48 4.58 8.28
N ALA A 70 6.51 5.03 7.02
CA ALA A 70 5.30 5.22 6.24
C ALA A 70 4.59 3.90 5.90
N HIS A 71 5.34 2.85 5.57
CA HIS A 71 4.77 1.51 5.37
C HIS A 71 4.18 0.96 6.67
N ARG A 72 4.82 1.20 7.82
CA ARG A 72 4.27 0.84 9.13
C ARG A 72 2.95 1.57 9.42
N ALA A 73 2.89 2.87 9.10
CA ALA A 73 1.69 3.69 9.28
C ALA A 73 0.53 3.27 8.35
N ALA A 74 0.82 2.68 7.18
CA ALA A 74 -0.18 2.17 6.25
C ALA A 74 -0.83 0.84 6.68
N VAL A 75 -0.16 0.04 7.52
CA VAL A 75 -0.62 -1.32 7.90
C VAL A 75 -2.02 -1.32 8.50
N PRO A 76 -2.38 -0.45 9.46
CA PRO A 76 -3.73 -0.47 10.05
C PRO A 76 -4.84 -0.26 9.01
N ALA A 77 -4.69 0.73 8.12
CA ALA A 77 -5.67 1.02 7.07
C ALA A 77 -5.82 -0.16 6.09
N LEU A 78 -4.70 -0.77 5.68
CA LEU A 78 -4.72 -1.92 4.79
C LEU A 78 -5.30 -3.17 5.45
N THR A 79 -5.02 -3.37 6.75
CA THR A 79 -5.58 -4.48 7.52
C THR A 79 -7.11 -4.34 7.62
N GLU A 80 -7.61 -3.13 7.84
CA GLU A 80 -9.05 -2.84 7.84
C GLU A 80 -9.67 -3.12 6.46
N LEU A 81 -9.06 -2.61 5.38
CA LEU A 81 -9.54 -2.85 4.01
C LEU A 81 -9.61 -4.35 3.67
N VAL A 82 -8.55 -5.11 3.99
CA VAL A 82 -8.49 -6.56 3.82
C VAL A 82 -9.59 -7.24 4.65
N SER A 83 -9.77 -6.85 5.91
CA SER A 83 -10.71 -7.49 6.83
C SER A 83 -12.17 -7.21 6.45
N VAL A 84 -12.47 -6.01 5.98
CA VAL A 84 -13.85 -5.57 5.66
C VAL A 84 -14.26 -5.97 4.24
N HIS A 85 -13.37 -5.82 3.26
CA HIS A 85 -13.72 -5.99 1.84
C HIS A 85 -13.18 -7.28 1.23
N GLY A 86 -12.12 -7.88 1.79
CA GLY A 86 -11.54 -9.11 1.27
C GLY A 86 -11.07 -9.00 -0.18
N ASP A 87 -10.69 -7.81 -0.64
CA ASP A 87 -10.25 -7.61 -2.03
C ASP A 87 -8.81 -8.13 -2.22
N PRO A 88 -8.54 -8.92 -3.27
CA PRO A 88 -7.19 -9.43 -3.53
C PRO A 88 -6.15 -8.32 -3.78
N GLY A 89 -6.56 -7.17 -4.31
CA GLY A 89 -5.69 -6.02 -4.49
C GLY A 89 -5.29 -5.38 -3.17
N ASP A 90 -6.17 -5.42 -2.16
CA ASP A 90 -5.84 -4.93 -0.80
C ASP A 90 -4.82 -5.88 -0.12
N HIS A 91 -4.92 -7.19 -0.36
CA HIS A 91 -3.93 -8.16 0.08
C HIS A 91 -2.55 -7.93 -0.55
N GLU A 92 -2.50 -7.61 -1.85
CA GLU A 92 -1.23 -7.26 -2.51
C GLU A 92 -0.56 -6.08 -1.79
N LEU A 93 -1.29 -5.00 -1.56
CA LEU A 93 -0.75 -3.80 -0.92
C LEU A 93 -0.29 -4.08 0.52
N LEU A 94 -1.09 -4.81 1.30
CA LEU A 94 -0.73 -5.19 2.66
C LEU A 94 0.54 -6.07 2.68
N GLY A 95 0.62 -7.08 1.82
CA GLY A 95 1.79 -7.95 1.73
C GLY A 95 3.05 -7.17 1.38
N LEU A 96 2.98 -6.19 0.47
CA LEU A 96 4.12 -5.33 0.13
C LEU A 96 4.59 -4.46 1.30
N CYS A 97 3.67 -3.93 2.13
CA CYS A 97 4.06 -3.29 3.37
C CYS A 97 4.84 -4.24 4.27
N HIS A 98 4.39 -5.49 4.45
CA HIS A 98 5.10 -6.46 5.26
C HIS A 98 6.48 -6.82 4.69
N VAL A 99 6.67 -6.86 3.37
CA VAL A 99 7.99 -7.03 2.74
C VAL A 99 8.93 -5.89 3.12
N VAL A 100 8.49 -4.64 2.96
CA VAL A 100 9.32 -3.46 3.30
C VAL A 100 9.68 -3.44 4.79
N LEU A 101 8.79 -3.95 5.65
CA LEU A 101 9.01 -4.04 7.09
C LEU A 101 9.85 -5.27 7.51
N GLY A 102 10.27 -6.11 6.57
CA GLY A 102 11.04 -7.34 6.85
C GLY A 102 10.21 -8.51 7.41
N ASN A 103 8.88 -8.40 7.41
CA ASN A 103 7.96 -9.40 7.94
C ASN A 103 7.59 -10.44 6.87
N LEU A 104 8.58 -11.15 6.33
CA LEU A 104 8.43 -12.00 5.14
C LEU A 104 7.40 -13.14 5.33
N ASP A 105 7.36 -13.79 6.49
CA ASP A 105 6.38 -14.84 6.78
C ASP A 105 4.92 -14.31 6.75
N SER A 106 4.73 -13.06 7.19
CA SER A 106 3.41 -12.43 7.12
C SER A 106 3.07 -12.07 5.67
N ALA A 107 4.03 -11.54 4.92
CA ALA A 107 3.86 -11.22 3.51
C ALA A 107 3.46 -12.46 2.68
N ASP A 108 4.14 -13.61 2.88
CA ASP A 108 3.80 -14.86 2.18
C ASP A 108 2.35 -15.28 2.44
N LYS A 109 1.94 -15.31 3.72
CA LYS A 109 0.57 -15.67 4.12
C LYS A 109 -0.47 -14.73 3.50
N ILE A 110 -0.20 -13.43 3.54
CA ILE A 110 -1.11 -12.40 3.00
C ILE A 110 -1.23 -12.54 1.48
N PHE A 111 -0.12 -12.71 0.75
CA PHE A 111 -0.16 -12.89 -0.70
C PHE A 111 -0.88 -14.17 -1.11
N ARG A 112 -0.66 -15.27 -0.39
CA ARG A 112 -1.36 -16.54 -0.64
C ARG A 112 -2.86 -16.44 -0.39
N ALA A 113 -3.28 -15.71 0.65
CA ALA A 113 -4.69 -15.46 0.90
C ALA A 113 -5.33 -14.66 -0.26
N GLY A 114 -4.69 -13.57 -0.70
CA GLY A 114 -5.14 -12.81 -1.87
C GLY A 114 -5.20 -13.67 -3.14
N LEU A 115 -4.19 -14.52 -3.37
CA LEU A 115 -4.11 -15.38 -4.54
C LEU A 115 -5.22 -16.44 -4.55
N ALA A 116 -5.56 -17.01 -3.39
CA ALA A 116 -6.63 -17.98 -3.27
C ALA A 116 -7.98 -17.36 -3.65
N ILE A 117 -8.25 -16.14 -3.17
CA ILE A 117 -9.48 -15.40 -3.50
C ILE A 117 -9.51 -15.08 -5.00
N GLU A 118 -8.44 -14.52 -5.54
CA GLU A 118 -8.38 -14.10 -6.94
C GLU A 118 -8.47 -15.28 -7.90
N ARG A 119 -7.76 -16.39 -7.63
CA ARG A 119 -7.88 -17.62 -8.44
C ARG A 119 -9.28 -18.21 -8.38
N GLY A 120 -9.97 -18.11 -7.25
CA GLY A 120 -11.36 -18.54 -7.13
C GLY A 120 -12.32 -17.71 -8.00
N ARG A 121 -12.00 -16.42 -8.24
CA ARG A 121 -12.77 -15.50 -9.08
C ARG A 121 -12.41 -15.61 -10.56
N ASN A 122 -11.13 -15.48 -10.87
CA ASN A 122 -10.57 -15.54 -12.22
C ASN A 122 -9.14 -16.11 -12.19
N PRO A 123 -8.95 -17.42 -12.46
CA PRO A 123 -7.63 -18.06 -12.46
C PRO A 123 -6.62 -17.48 -13.45
N GLN A 124 -7.08 -16.76 -14.48
CA GLN A 124 -6.26 -16.22 -15.55
C GLN A 124 -5.99 -14.72 -15.40
N SER A 125 -6.35 -14.11 -14.27
CA SER A 125 -6.16 -12.67 -14.08
C SER A 125 -4.68 -12.28 -13.92
N ASP A 126 -4.35 -11.07 -14.36
CA ASP A 126 -3.00 -10.49 -14.18
C ASP A 126 -2.59 -10.39 -12.71
N LEU A 127 -3.57 -10.22 -11.81
CA LEU A 127 -3.34 -10.16 -10.37
C LEU A 127 -2.91 -11.51 -9.81
N CYS A 128 -3.44 -12.64 -10.33
CA CYS A 128 -2.90 -13.97 -9.99
C CYS A 128 -1.42 -14.06 -10.33
N GLY A 129 -1.04 -13.66 -11.56
CA GLY A 129 0.35 -13.64 -12.01
C GLY A 129 1.23 -12.76 -11.13
N THR A 130 0.73 -11.58 -10.77
CA THR A 130 1.43 -10.63 -9.90
C THR A 130 1.67 -11.20 -8.51
N LEU A 131 0.65 -11.77 -7.87
CA LEU A 131 0.75 -12.37 -6.54
C LEU A 131 1.68 -13.58 -6.52
N MET A 132 1.60 -14.46 -7.53
CA MET A 132 2.53 -15.58 -7.68
C MET A 132 3.98 -15.11 -7.79
N LYS A 133 4.23 -14.06 -8.59
CA LYS A 133 5.56 -13.46 -8.71
C LYS A 133 6.05 -12.90 -7.37
N ARG A 134 5.19 -12.18 -6.62
CA ARG A 134 5.57 -11.66 -5.30
C ARG A 134 5.95 -12.78 -4.33
N ILE A 135 5.16 -13.85 -4.26
CA ILE A 135 5.45 -15.03 -3.45
C ILE A 135 6.81 -15.64 -3.81
N SER A 136 7.13 -15.74 -5.11
CA SER A 136 8.39 -16.34 -5.57
C SER A 136 9.64 -15.50 -5.25
N LEU A 137 9.47 -14.23 -4.89
CA LEU A 137 10.55 -13.28 -4.62
C LEU A 137 10.77 -13.03 -3.12
N LEU A 138 9.97 -13.66 -2.24
CA LEU A 138 10.19 -13.65 -0.79
C LEU A 138 11.35 -14.57 -0.41
#